data_AF-A0A9N9CJK2-F1
#
_entry.id   AF-A0A9N9CJK2-F1
#
_cell.length_a   1.000
_cell.length_b   1.000
_cell.length_c   1.000
_cell.angle_alpha   90.00
_cell.angle_beta   90.00
_cell.angle_gamma   90.00
#
_symmetry.space_group_name_H-M   'P 1'
#
loop_
_entity.id
_entity.type
_entity.pdbx_description
1 polymer ?
#
loop_
_entity_poly.entity_id
_entity_poly.type
_entity_poly.pdbx_seq_one_letter_code
_entity_poly.pdbx_strand_id
1 'polypeptide(L)'
;MTKIRQREVILHFWSEGIRDENEIQRRTNIGLSTIYYNLKKQEKPGDVTRKPVSDRPRKITGTIANVVGQQIRRNLQITRKGLVEKLAEK
;
A
#
# COMPACT_ATOMS: atom_id res chain seq x y z
N MET A 1 -16.22 4.21 3.07
CA MET A 1 -15.35 4.57 4.21
C MET A 1 -13.91 4.19 3.90
N THR A 2 -12.91 5.03 4.20
CA THR A 2 -11.49 4.69 3.97
C THR A 2 -10.99 3.66 4.99
N LYS A 3 -9.93 2.90 4.68
CA LYS A 3 -9.37 1.89 5.61
C LYS A 3 -8.86 2.49 6.92
N ILE A 4 -8.37 3.74 6.88
CA ILE A 4 -7.92 4.48 8.05
C ILE A 4 -9.11 4.76 8.97
N ARG A 5 -10.18 5.33 8.40
CA ARG A 5 -11.41 5.66 9.13
C ARG A 5 -12.13 4.42 9.67
N GLN A 6 -12.15 3.31 8.92
CA GLN A 6 -12.67 2.03 9.40
C GLN A 6 -11.96 1.57 10.67
N ARG A 7 -10.64 1.69 10.69
CA ARG A 7 -9.84 1.30 11.84
C ARG A 7 -10.12 2.20 13.04
N GLU A 8 -10.10 3.52 12.88
CA GLU A 8 -10.39 4.47 13.97
C GLU A 8 -11.73 4.17 14.63
N VAL A 9 -12.76 3.89 13.83
CA VAL A 9 -14.09 3.54 14.31
C VAL A 9 -14.09 2.21 15.10
N ILE A 10 -13.41 1.16 14.59
CA ILE A 10 -13.28 -0.11 15.31
C ILE A 10 -12.57 0.09 16.65
N LEU A 11 -11.48 0.87 16.66
CA LEU A 11 -10.69 1.16 17.86
C LEU A 11 -11.51 1.94 18.89
N HIS A 12 -12.31 2.89 18.44
CA HIS A 12 -13.17 3.69 19.28
C HIS A 12 -14.19 2.80 20.02
N PHE A 13 -14.96 1.98 19.31
CA PHE A 13 -15.91 1.05 19.94
C PHE A 13 -15.24 0.05 20.89
N TRP A 14 -14.05 -0.46 20.51
CA TRP A 14 -13.28 -1.35 21.37
C TRP A 14 -12.81 -0.67 22.67
N SER A 15 -12.44 0.61 22.59
CA SER A 15 -12.04 1.42 23.76
C SER A 15 -13.23 1.79 24.67
N GLU A 16 -14.42 1.97 24.09
CA GLU A 16 -15.67 2.22 24.81
C GLU A 16 -16.23 0.96 25.51
N GLY A 17 -15.56 -0.19 25.36
CA GLY A 17 -15.91 -1.42 26.05
C GLY A 17 -16.83 -2.36 25.25
N ILE A 18 -17.12 -2.04 23.99
CA ILE A 18 -17.81 -2.99 23.10
C ILE A 18 -16.78 -4.02 22.62
N ARG A 19 -16.69 -5.13 23.35
CA ARG A 19 -15.74 -6.23 23.11
C ARG A 19 -16.29 -7.36 22.23
N ASP A 20 -17.43 -7.14 21.57
CA ASP A 20 -18.04 -8.10 20.64
C ASP A 20 -17.87 -7.60 19.19
N GLU A 21 -17.13 -8.35 18.38
CA GLU A 21 -16.87 -8.01 16.98
C GLU A 21 -18.13 -8.05 16.12
N ASN A 22 -19.11 -8.90 16.46
CA ASN A 22 -20.38 -8.96 15.74
C ASN A 22 -21.20 -7.70 16.00
N GLU A 23 -21.16 -7.18 17.22
CA GLU A 23 -21.81 -5.93 17.56
C GLU A 23 -21.16 -4.74 16.83
N ILE A 24 -19.83 -4.69 16.76
CA ILE A 24 -19.12 -3.68 15.97
C ILE A 24 -19.49 -3.79 14.49
N GLN A 25 -19.57 -5.00 13.93
CA GLN A 25 -20.03 -5.21 12.56
C GLN A 25 -21.44 -4.67 12.35
N ARG A 26 -22.40 -5.00 13.23
CA ARG A 26 -23.79 -4.54 13.11
C ARG A 26 -23.90 -3.03 13.13
N ARG A 27 -23.11 -2.34 13.97
CA ARG A 27 -23.12 -0.88 14.10
C ARG A 27 -22.41 -0.14 12.97
N THR A 28 -21.38 -0.75 12.37
CA THR A 28 -20.47 -0.06 11.43
C THR A 28 -20.56 -0.58 9.99
N ASN A 29 -21.20 -1.72 9.78
CA ASN A 29 -21.19 -2.49 8.54
C ASN A 29 -19.78 -2.81 8.01
N ILE A 30 -18.77 -2.84 8.89
CA ILE A 30 -17.41 -3.26 8.54
C ILE A 30 -17.35 -4.78 8.61
N GLY A 31 -16.81 -5.43 7.57
CA GLY A 31 -16.71 -6.89 7.55
C GLY A 31 -15.90 -7.44 8.73
N LEU A 32 -16.36 -8.55 9.32
CA LEU A 32 -15.74 -9.21 10.48
C LEU A 32 -14.25 -9.47 10.30
N SER A 33 -13.84 -9.92 9.11
CA SER A 33 -12.42 -10.17 8.80
C SER A 33 -11.55 -8.92 9.00
N THR A 34 -12.10 -7.74 8.68
CA THR A 34 -11.41 -6.46 8.87
C THR A 34 -11.37 -6.07 10.35
N ILE A 35 -12.44 -6.35 11.09
CA ILE A 35 -12.50 -6.11 12.54
C ILE A 35 -11.44 -6.97 13.25
N TYR A 36 -11.49 -8.29 13.08
CA TYR A 36 -10.51 -9.22 13.65
C TYR A 36 -9.07 -8.86 13.30
N TYR A 37 -8.80 -8.53 12.03
CA TYR A 37 -7.47 -8.15 11.59
C TYR A 37 -6.93 -6.91 12.30
N ASN A 38 -7.78 -5.89 12.52
CA ASN A 38 -7.38 -4.66 13.20
C ASN A 38 -7.21 -4.86 14.70
N LEU A 39 -8.08 -5.64 15.36
CA LEU A 39 -7.96 -5.97 16.77
C LEU A 39 -6.68 -6.77 17.06
N LYS A 40 -6.41 -7.80 16.26
CA LYS A 40 -5.16 -8.59 16.33
C LYS A 40 -3.90 -7.75 16.11
N LYS A 41 -4.01 -6.64 15.38
CA LYS A 41 -2.91 -5.70 15.20
C LYS A 41 -2.66 -4.82 16.43
N GLN A 42 -3.66 -4.60 17.29
CA GLN A 42 -3.47 -3.85 18.53
C GLN A 42 -2.69 -4.64 19.58
N GLU A 43 -2.87 -5.97 19.62
CA GLU A 43 -2.18 -6.85 20.58
C GLU A 43 -0.65 -6.90 20.35
N LYS A 44 -0.19 -6.51 19.16
CA LYS A 44 1.24 -6.40 18.86
C LYS A 44 1.68 -4.96 19.14
N PRO A 45 2.48 -4.69 20.19
CA PRO A 45 3.01 -3.36 20.43
C PRO A 45 3.90 -2.97 19.24
N GLY A 46 3.46 -2.00 18.48
CA GLY A 46 4.11 -1.60 17.24
C GLY A 46 3.17 -0.79 16.36
N ASP A 47 3.74 0.24 15.75
CA ASP A 47 3.07 1.32 15.03
C ASP A 47 1.77 0.91 14.30
N VAL A 48 0.72 1.66 14.64
CA VAL A 48 -0.64 1.59 14.09
C VAL A 48 -0.66 2.11 12.65
N THR A 49 0.41 2.71 12.13
CA THR A 49 0.44 3.07 10.71
C THR A 49 0.46 1.84 9.80
N ARG A 50 -0.01 2.04 8.57
CA ARG A 50 0.21 1.05 7.51
C ARG A 50 1.72 0.95 7.32
N LYS A 51 2.32 -0.20 7.64
CA LYS A 51 3.71 -0.47 7.26
C LYS A 51 3.88 -0.15 5.78
N PRO A 52 4.85 0.71 5.41
CA PRO A 52 5.18 0.89 4.02
C PRO A 52 5.47 -0.49 3.43
N VAL A 53 4.99 -0.72 2.21
CA VAL A 53 5.39 -1.92 1.48
C VAL A 53 6.92 -1.91 1.44
N SER A 54 7.57 -3.05 1.68
CA SER A 54 9.02 -3.16 1.54
C SER A 54 9.38 -2.80 0.10
N ASP A 55 9.70 -1.54 -0.12
CA ASP A 55 10.23 -1.08 -1.39
C ASP A 55 11.70 -1.48 -1.38
N ARG A 56 11.98 -2.64 -1.98
CA ARG A 56 13.36 -2.99 -2.34
C ARG A 56 13.91 -1.80 -3.14
N PRO A 57 14.97 -1.12 -2.68
CA PRO A 57 15.48 0.05 -3.37
C PRO A 57 15.83 -0.34 -4.80
N ARG A 58 15.10 0.24 -5.76
CA ARG A 58 15.32 -0.04 -7.18
C ARG A 58 16.38 0.91 -7.69
N LYS A 59 17.42 0.38 -8.32
CA LYS A 59 18.44 1.18 -9.03
C LYS A 59 17.84 1.99 -10.18
N ILE A 60 16.69 1.56 -10.70
CA ILE A 60 15.95 2.20 -11.78
C ILE A 60 14.53 2.47 -11.28
N THR A 61 14.12 3.73 -11.29
CA THR A 61 12.75 4.13 -10.91
C THR A 61 11.74 3.62 -11.95
N GLY A 62 10.48 3.44 -11.55
CA GLY A 62 9.42 2.96 -12.45
C GLY A 62 9.27 3.82 -13.71
N THR A 63 9.44 5.14 -13.57
CA THR A 63 9.40 6.09 -14.68
C THR A 63 10.51 5.83 -15.71
N ILE A 64 11.75 5.65 -15.25
CA ILE A 64 12.89 5.37 -16.14
C ILE A 64 12.69 4.01 -16.83
N ALA A 65 12.24 3.00 -16.10
CA ALA A 65 11.97 1.67 -16.66
C ALA A 65 10.93 1.72 -17.78
N ASN A 66 9.86 2.50 -17.60
CA ASN A 66 8.82 2.69 -18.62
C ASN A 66 9.35 3.39 -19.87
N VAL A 67 10.20 4.41 -19.72
CA VAL A 67 10.82 5.12 -20.84
C VAL A 67 11.73 4.20 -21.64
N VAL A 68 12.58 3.42 -20.96
CA VAL A 68 13.45 2.43 -21.60
C VAL A 68 12.62 1.40 -22.37
N GLY A 69 11.57 0.86 -21.74
CA GLY A 69 10.69 -0.11 -22.38
C GLY A 69 9.99 0.45 -23.63
N GLN A 70 9.50 1.70 -23.57
CA GLN A 70 8.91 2.37 -24.73
C GLN A 70 9.92 2.56 -25.86
N GLN A 71 11.16 2.92 -25.52
CA GLN A 71 12.19 3.17 -26.53
C GLN A 71 12.63 1.88 -27.24
N ILE A 72 12.78 0.78 -26.50
CA ILE A 72 13.05 -0.55 -27.08
C ILE A 72 11.90 -0.99 -27.98
N ARG A 73 10.64 -0.75 -27.56
CA ARG A 73 9.47 -1.08 -28.39
C ARG A 73 9.39 -0.26 -29.67
N ARG A 74 9.79 1.01 -29.64
CA ARG A 74 9.77 1.92 -30.80
C ARG A 74 10.94 1.69 -31.76
N ASN A 75 12.10 1.30 -31.23
CA ASN A 75 13.28 1.04 -32.04
C ASN A 75 13.99 -0.23 -31.53
N LEU A 76 13.74 -1.34 -32.22
CA LEU A 76 14.32 -2.65 -31.90
C LEU A 76 15.85 -2.71 -32.12
N GLN A 77 16.41 -1.78 -32.89
CA GLN A 77 17.85 -1.69 -33.18
C GLN A 77 18.58 -0.71 -32.24
N ILE A 78 17.90 -0.16 -31.23
CA ILE A 78 18.53 0.80 -30.34
C ILE A 78 19.64 0.14 -29.52
N THR A 79 20.82 0.75 -29.55
CA THR A 79 21.95 0.28 -28.75
C THR A 79 21.85 0.78 -27.32
N ARG A 80 22.55 0.10 -26.41
CA ARG A 80 22.63 0.52 -25.00
C ARG A 80 23.11 1.97 -24.84
N LYS A 81 24.07 2.42 -25.66
CA LYS A 81 24.56 3.81 -25.64
C LYS A 81 23.46 4.80 -26.04
N GLY A 82 22.73 4.49 -27.13
CA GLY A 82 21.60 5.32 -27.57
C GLY A 82 20.45 5.39 -26.55
N LEU A 83 20.23 4.33 -25.77
CA LEU A 83 19.29 4.37 -24.64
C LEU A 83 19.75 5.32 -23.52
N VAL A 84 21.04 5.35 -23.21
CA VAL A 84 21.61 6.23 -22.17
C VAL A 84 21.56 7.69 -22.62
N GLU A 85 21.93 7.98 -23.87
CA GLU A 85 21.84 9.33 -24.46
C GLU A 85 20.39 9.85 -24.42
N LYS A 86 19.43 9.03 -24.84
CA LYS A 86 18.00 9.39 -24.80
C LYS A 86 17.44 9.59 -23.39
N LEU A 87 18.01 8.92 -22.39
CA LEU A 87 17.66 9.13 -20.99
C LEU A 87 18.32 10.38 -20.40
N ALA A 88 19.48 10.80 -20.93
CA ALA A 88 20.20 12.00 -20.51
C ALA A 88 19.68 13.29 -21.17
N GLU A 89 19.03 13.19 -22.34
CA GLU A 89 18.34 14.29 -23.02
C GLU A 89 17.04 14.74 -22.31
N LYS A 90 16.59 14.00 -21.29
CA LYS A 90 15.31 14.20 -20.59
C LYS A 90 15.51 14.82 -19.21
#